data_AF-A0AAW1I992-F1
#
_entry.id   AF-A0AAW1I992-F1
#
_cell.length_a   1.000
_cell.length_b   1.000
_cell.length_c   1.000
_cell.angle_alpha   90.00
_cell.angle_beta   90.00
_cell.angle_gamma   90.00
#
_symmetry.space_group_name_H-M   'P 1'
#
loop_
_entity.id
_entity.type
_entity.pdbx_description
1 polymer ?
#
loop_
_entity_poly.entity_id
_entity_poly.type
_entity_poly.pdbx_seq_one_letter_code
_entity_poly.pdbx_strand_id
1 'polypeptide(L)'
;MAQRFSGSVPNPGPSGPPPQRYAPPQTTGMRQYPGQNFPQRSGFTPPPNMGTSGGTMMQRPQQQPYSPMRGGPIQPQTGVKRPADNRGSMQQQKNDYSHGTSKKKKKLADKILPQKVRDLVPESQAYMDLLAFERKLDATIMRKRLDIQEALKRPMKQKRKLRIFISNTFYPSKEPQADGPEGPGQEGTVASWELRVEGRLLEESKNDPNKVKRKFSSFFKSLVIELDKELYGPDNHLVEWHRTLTTQETDGFQVKRPGDKNVRCTILLLLDYQPLQFKLDPRLARLLGVHTQTRPVIISALWQYIKTHR
;
A
#
# COMPACT_ATOMS: atom_id res chain seq x y z
N MET A 1 35.20 -56.61 -6.87
CA MET A 1 34.74 -57.84 -7.54
C MET A 1 33.22 -57.84 -7.49
N ALA A 2 32.44 -57.37 -8.47
CA ALA A 2 32.33 -57.70 -9.89
C ALA A 2 31.63 -59.05 -10.16
N GLN A 3 30.38 -59.01 -10.63
CA GLN A 3 29.66 -59.85 -11.63
C GLN A 3 28.15 -59.47 -11.53
N ARG A 4 27.46 -58.77 -12.45
CA ARG A 4 27.17 -58.89 -13.91
C ARG A 4 26.45 -60.17 -14.34
N PHE A 5 25.19 -60.01 -14.76
CA PHE A 5 24.59 -60.76 -15.87
C PHE A 5 23.85 -59.82 -16.84
N SER A 6 24.16 -60.02 -18.12
CA SER A 6 23.53 -59.59 -19.39
C SER A 6 22.21 -60.35 -19.64
N GLY A 7 21.32 -60.04 -20.58
CA GLY A 7 21.20 -59.11 -21.72
C GLY A 7 19.70 -59.13 -22.12
N SER A 8 19.20 -58.74 -23.28
CA SER A 8 19.64 -58.06 -24.50
C SER A 8 18.34 -57.76 -25.28
N VAL A 9 18.31 -56.61 -25.96
CA VAL A 9 17.23 -56.11 -26.84
C VAL A 9 17.11 -57.01 -28.10
N PRO A 10 16.01 -56.91 -28.90
CA PRO A 10 16.12 -56.02 -30.07
C PRO A 10 14.85 -55.23 -30.45
N ASN A 11 15.11 -54.04 -30.99
CA ASN A 11 14.19 -53.19 -31.77
C ASN A 11 14.14 -53.71 -33.23
N PRO A 12 13.06 -53.42 -33.99
CA PRO A 12 13.19 -52.35 -34.99
C PRO A 12 11.93 -51.48 -35.15
N GLY A 13 12.14 -50.19 -35.46
CA GLY A 13 11.09 -49.29 -36.00
C GLY A 13 10.77 -49.61 -37.48
N PRO A 14 10.18 -48.70 -38.31
CA PRO A 14 10.03 -47.24 -38.13
C PRO A 14 8.63 -46.68 -38.54
N SER A 15 8.47 -45.37 -38.39
CA SER A 15 7.67 -44.42 -39.23
C SER A 15 6.80 -43.46 -38.41
N GLY A 16 7.17 -42.18 -38.44
CA GLY A 16 6.34 -41.07 -37.96
C GLY A 16 5.84 -40.24 -39.15
N PRO A 17 4.86 -39.35 -38.93
CA PRO A 17 4.62 -38.18 -39.78
C PRO A 17 5.21 -36.89 -39.14
N PRO A 18 5.55 -35.88 -39.96
CA PRO A 18 6.41 -34.76 -39.57
C PRO A 18 5.67 -33.62 -38.85
N PRO A 19 6.38 -32.74 -38.12
CA PRO A 19 5.82 -31.51 -37.59
C PRO A 19 5.70 -30.44 -38.69
N GLN A 20 4.52 -29.85 -38.83
CA GLN A 20 4.31 -28.70 -39.71
C GLN A 20 5.11 -27.49 -39.21
N ARG A 21 6.03 -27.02 -40.06
CA ARG A 21 6.61 -25.67 -40.01
C ARG A 21 5.62 -24.70 -40.62
N TYR A 22 5.18 -23.70 -39.87
CA TYR A 22 4.61 -22.49 -40.46
C TYR A 22 5.75 -21.60 -40.98
N ALA A 23 5.72 -21.29 -42.28
CA ALA A 23 6.54 -20.25 -42.90
C ALA A 23 5.85 -18.87 -42.72
N PRO A 24 6.63 -17.77 -42.62
CA PRO A 24 6.08 -16.42 -42.53
C PRO A 24 5.69 -15.91 -43.92
N PRO A 25 4.52 -15.25 -44.10
CA PRO A 25 4.25 -14.54 -45.33
C PRO A 25 4.88 -13.14 -45.32
N GLN A 26 5.32 -12.77 -46.51
CA GLN A 26 6.06 -11.58 -46.88
C GLN A 26 5.24 -10.29 -46.71
N THR A 27 5.98 -9.19 -46.60
CA THR A 27 5.54 -7.81 -46.64
C THR A 27 4.77 -7.46 -47.91
N THR A 28 3.54 -6.97 -47.78
CA THR A 28 2.88 -6.13 -48.79
C THR A 28 1.77 -5.30 -48.15
N GLY A 29 1.76 -3.99 -48.41
CA GLY A 29 0.57 -3.14 -48.27
C GLY A 29 0.48 -2.28 -47.00
N MET A 30 0.99 -1.05 -47.10
CA MET A 30 0.54 0.09 -46.30
C MET A 30 -1.00 0.20 -46.37
N ARG A 31 -1.70 -0.11 -45.28
CA ARG A 31 -3.11 0.27 -45.11
C ARG A 31 -3.18 1.65 -44.48
N GLN A 32 -3.51 2.65 -45.30
CA GLN A 32 -3.95 3.96 -44.83
C GLN A 32 -5.26 3.81 -44.04
N TYR A 33 -5.28 4.30 -42.81
CA TYR A 33 -6.53 4.54 -42.09
C TYR A 33 -7.15 5.84 -42.61
N PRO A 34 -8.43 5.86 -43.02
CA PRO A 34 -9.12 7.11 -43.25
C PRO A 34 -9.28 7.85 -41.91
N GLY A 35 -8.94 9.14 -41.93
CA GLY A 35 -8.94 10.03 -40.78
C GLY A 35 -10.30 10.08 -40.07
N GLN A 36 -10.26 9.95 -38.75
CA GLN A 36 -11.42 10.09 -37.90
C GLN A 36 -11.73 11.59 -37.72
N ASN A 37 -12.80 12.03 -38.40
CA ASN A 37 -13.40 13.34 -38.25
C ASN A 37 -13.84 13.56 -36.80
N PHE A 38 -13.26 14.56 -36.13
CA PHE A 38 -13.82 15.11 -34.90
C PHE A 38 -14.72 16.32 -35.26
N PRO A 39 -15.95 16.41 -34.73
CA PRO A 39 -16.80 17.56 -34.94
C PRO A 39 -16.25 18.79 -34.22
N GLN A 40 -16.14 19.90 -34.98
CA GLN A 40 -15.91 21.26 -34.51
C GLN A 40 -16.96 21.64 -33.45
N ARG A 41 -16.50 21.98 -32.24
CA ARG A 41 -17.36 22.63 -31.24
C ARG A 41 -16.96 24.10 -31.15
N SER A 42 -17.82 24.95 -31.71
CA SER A 42 -17.85 26.39 -31.60
C SER A 42 -18.08 26.84 -30.14
N GLY A 43 -17.33 27.85 -29.69
CA GLY A 43 -17.71 28.68 -28.55
C GLY A 43 -16.65 28.77 -27.45
N PHE A 44 -15.71 29.70 -27.58
CA PHE A 44 -14.95 30.24 -26.45
C PHE A 44 -14.91 31.77 -26.55
N THR A 45 -15.64 32.44 -25.66
CA THR A 45 -15.58 33.89 -25.45
C THR A 45 -14.50 34.21 -24.40
N PRO A 46 -13.54 35.11 -24.68
CA PRO A 46 -12.57 35.54 -23.67
C PRO A 46 -13.19 36.58 -22.70
N PRO A 47 -12.76 36.65 -21.43
CA PRO A 47 -13.13 37.74 -20.53
C PRO A 47 -12.33 39.02 -20.85
N PRO A 48 -12.85 40.22 -20.52
CA PRO A 48 -12.24 41.48 -20.92
C PRO A 48 -11.02 41.84 -20.07
N ASN A 49 -10.09 42.48 -20.76
CA ASN A 49 -8.85 43.06 -20.28
C ASN A 49 -9.16 44.36 -19.51
N MET A 50 -8.83 44.43 -18.22
CA MET A 50 -8.90 45.68 -17.46
C MET A 50 -7.50 46.24 -17.24
N GLY A 51 -7.33 47.49 -17.68
CA GLY A 51 -6.06 48.17 -17.84
C GLY A 51 -5.37 48.57 -16.54
N THR A 52 -4.06 48.73 -16.71
CA THR A 52 -3.11 49.41 -15.84
C THR A 52 -3.49 50.86 -15.54
N SER A 53 -3.54 51.21 -14.25
CA SER A 53 -3.29 52.56 -13.76
C SER A 53 -2.55 52.46 -12.42
N GLY A 54 -1.41 53.16 -12.32
CA GLY A 54 -0.54 53.13 -11.16
C GLY A 54 -1.07 53.89 -9.95
N GLY A 55 -0.36 53.75 -8.82
CA GLY A 55 -0.57 54.59 -7.66
C GLY A 55 -0.10 53.98 -6.33
N THR A 56 1.07 54.43 -5.88
CA THR A 56 1.47 54.73 -4.49
C THR A 56 1.60 53.64 -3.41
N MET A 57 2.79 53.67 -2.80
CA MET A 57 3.18 53.01 -1.56
C MET A 57 2.31 53.43 -0.36
N MET A 58 1.99 52.47 0.51
CA MET A 58 1.89 52.72 1.95
C MET A 58 2.13 51.43 2.74
N GLN A 59 3.05 51.51 3.72
CA GLN A 59 3.40 50.43 4.64
C GLN A 59 2.25 50.16 5.63
N ARG A 60 2.02 48.90 5.98
CA ARG A 60 1.35 48.52 7.24
C ARG A 60 1.96 47.27 7.86
N PRO A 61 1.96 47.15 9.20
CA PRO A 61 2.84 46.25 9.94
C PRO A 61 2.26 44.86 10.20
N GLN A 62 3.17 43.91 10.45
CA GLN A 62 2.92 42.52 10.83
C GLN A 62 2.13 42.39 12.14
N GLN A 63 1.13 41.49 12.16
CA GLN A 63 0.50 40.99 13.38
C GLN A 63 0.91 39.52 13.63
N GLN A 64 1.29 39.25 14.87
CA GLN A 64 1.54 37.93 15.47
C GLN A 64 0.22 37.29 15.95
N PRO A 65 0.11 35.95 16.02
CA PRO A 65 -1.10 35.28 16.47
C PRO A 65 -1.17 35.12 18.00
N TYR A 66 -2.36 35.34 18.54
CA TYR A 66 -2.74 35.17 19.95
C TYR A 66 -2.96 33.69 20.33
N SER A 67 -2.64 33.32 21.57
CA SER A 67 -3.18 32.16 22.28
C SER A 67 -3.62 32.59 23.69
N PRO A 68 -4.71 32.03 24.26
CA PRO A 68 -5.33 32.57 25.47
C PRO A 68 -4.82 31.93 26.78
N MET A 69 -4.79 32.77 27.82
CA MET A 69 -4.48 32.48 29.22
C MET A 69 -5.50 31.56 29.91
N ARG A 70 -5.03 30.76 30.88
CA ARG A 70 -5.81 30.28 32.04
C ARG A 70 -4.95 30.36 33.29
N GLY A 71 -5.42 31.07 34.31
CA GLY A 71 -4.67 31.41 35.52
C GLY A 71 -4.85 30.48 36.73
N GLY A 72 -4.10 30.79 37.80
CA GLY A 72 -4.31 30.32 39.19
C GLY A 72 -3.00 29.99 39.95
N PRO A 73 -2.88 30.24 41.28
CA PRO A 73 -1.67 30.85 41.87
C PRO A 73 -0.87 30.07 42.95
N ILE A 74 0.44 30.42 43.04
CA ILE A 74 1.36 30.62 44.20
C ILE A 74 1.63 29.48 45.23
N GLN A 75 2.91 29.06 45.38
CA GLN A 75 3.77 29.29 46.58
C GLN A 75 5.26 28.89 46.37
N PRO A 76 6.22 29.47 47.12
CA PRO A 76 7.67 29.38 46.85
C PRO A 76 8.45 28.52 47.87
N GLN A 77 9.58 27.91 47.47
CA GLN A 77 10.67 27.60 48.42
C GLN A 77 12.04 27.25 47.76
N THR A 78 13.05 28.00 48.19
CA THR A 78 14.43 27.62 48.57
C THR A 78 15.30 26.73 47.67
N GLY A 79 16.26 27.39 46.99
CA GLY A 79 17.72 27.26 47.18
C GLY A 79 18.41 25.88 47.12
N VAL A 80 19.31 25.69 46.14
CA VAL A 80 20.67 25.10 46.29
C VAL A 80 21.55 25.57 45.11
N LYS A 81 22.81 25.91 45.41
CA LYS A 81 23.88 26.33 44.48
C LYS A 81 24.74 25.15 44.00
N ARG A 82 25.39 25.35 42.82
CA ARG A 82 26.67 24.82 42.28
C ARG A 82 26.61 23.62 41.31
N PRO A 83 27.65 23.42 40.46
CA PRO A 83 28.45 24.41 39.72
C PRO A 83 28.56 24.08 38.21
N ALA A 84 29.16 25.03 37.48
CA ALA A 84 29.44 24.96 36.05
C ALA A 84 30.49 23.89 35.71
N ASP A 85 30.24 23.15 34.62
CA ASP A 85 31.25 22.31 33.97
C ASP A 85 31.58 22.88 32.59
N ASN A 86 32.85 23.26 32.48
CA ASN A 86 33.49 23.82 31.31
C ASN A 86 34.09 22.65 30.51
N ARG A 87 33.53 22.33 29.34
CA ARG A 87 34.15 21.37 28.43
C ARG A 87 34.14 21.87 26.98
N GLY A 88 35.27 22.49 26.65
CA GLY A 88 36.04 22.35 25.41
C GLY A 88 35.26 22.19 24.11
N SER A 89 35.24 23.28 23.33
CA SER A 89 35.03 23.29 21.89
C SER A 89 36.04 22.38 21.18
N MET A 90 35.59 21.21 20.74
CA MET A 90 36.30 20.44 19.71
C MET A 90 35.95 21.03 18.34
N GLN A 91 36.97 21.62 17.74
CA GLN A 91 36.98 22.19 16.41
C GLN A 91 36.84 21.05 15.38
N GLN A 92 35.62 20.74 14.96
CA GLN A 92 35.39 19.82 13.85
C GLN A 92 35.53 20.57 12.54
N GLN A 93 36.63 20.26 11.87
CA GLN A 93 37.03 20.77 10.56
C GLN A 93 35.90 20.58 9.55
N LYS A 94 35.36 21.72 9.11
CA LYS A 94 34.27 21.83 8.16
C LYS A 94 34.84 21.52 6.77
N ASN A 95 34.57 20.33 6.25
CA ASN A 95 34.78 20.01 4.84
C ASN A 95 33.70 20.73 4.02
N ASP A 96 33.96 22.00 3.70
CA ASP A 96 33.17 22.79 2.74
C ASP A 96 33.55 22.36 1.31
N TYR A 97 32.94 21.28 0.82
CA TYR A 97 32.70 21.07 -0.61
C TYR A 97 31.21 21.25 -0.90
N SER A 98 30.67 22.40 -0.48
CA SER A 98 29.42 22.92 -1.02
C SER A 98 29.75 23.68 -2.31
N HIS A 99 29.77 22.97 -3.44
CA HIS A 99 29.64 23.63 -4.75
C HIS A 99 28.16 24.02 -4.96
N GLY A 100 27.64 24.83 -4.05
CA GLY A 100 26.38 25.55 -4.20
C GLY A 100 26.57 26.66 -5.23
N THR A 101 26.68 26.28 -6.50
CA THR A 101 26.40 27.25 -7.57
C THR A 101 24.92 27.56 -7.50
N SER A 102 24.58 28.72 -6.95
CA SER A 102 23.31 29.39 -7.19
C SER A 102 23.22 29.63 -8.70
N LYS A 103 22.77 28.62 -9.44
CA LYS A 103 22.45 28.74 -10.86
C LYS A 103 21.34 29.79 -10.95
N LYS A 104 21.73 31.04 -11.22
CA LYS A 104 20.81 32.10 -11.67
C LYS A 104 19.92 31.46 -12.72
N LYS A 105 18.60 31.42 -12.49
CA LYS A 105 17.64 30.89 -13.47
C LYS A 105 17.94 31.57 -14.81
N LYS A 106 18.48 30.81 -15.78
CA LYS A 106 18.67 31.29 -17.16
C LYS A 106 17.33 31.82 -17.64
N LYS A 107 17.26 33.09 -18.01
CA LYS A 107 16.00 33.72 -18.39
C LYS A 107 15.61 33.20 -19.78
N LEU A 108 14.32 33.01 -20.01
CA LEU A 108 13.80 32.56 -21.30
C LEU A 108 14.19 33.51 -22.45
N ALA A 109 14.37 34.80 -22.13
CA ALA A 109 14.82 35.84 -23.04
C ALA A 109 16.24 35.61 -23.55
N ASP A 110 17.12 34.99 -22.75
CA ASP A 110 18.52 34.71 -23.12
C ASP A 110 18.62 33.61 -24.19
N LYS A 111 17.53 32.85 -24.41
CA LYS A 111 17.45 31.80 -25.43
C LYS A 111 16.85 32.29 -26.75
N ILE A 112 16.28 33.50 -26.83
CA ILE A 112 15.60 34.01 -28.04
C ILE A 112 16.58 34.87 -28.84
N LEU A 113 16.74 34.58 -30.14
CA LEU A 113 17.62 35.35 -31.02
C LEU A 113 17.04 36.74 -31.35
N PRO A 114 17.85 37.82 -31.36
CA PRO A 114 17.42 39.13 -31.83
C PRO A 114 16.97 39.12 -33.30
N GLN A 115 15.98 39.96 -33.66
CA GLN A 115 15.42 40.01 -35.01
C GLN A 115 16.48 40.24 -36.11
N LYS A 116 17.44 41.15 -35.87
CA LYS A 116 18.52 41.43 -36.82
C LYS A 116 19.35 40.19 -37.17
N VAL A 117 19.53 39.26 -36.24
CA VAL A 117 20.24 37.99 -36.48
C VAL A 117 19.34 37.00 -37.20
N ARG A 118 18.03 37.03 -36.93
CA ARG A 118 17.05 36.17 -37.59
C ARG A 118 16.93 36.45 -39.09
N ASP A 119 16.94 37.72 -39.46
CA ASP A 119 16.80 38.15 -40.86
C ASP A 119 18.08 37.88 -41.69
N LEU A 120 19.25 37.78 -41.03
CA LEU A 120 20.55 37.54 -41.67
C LEU A 120 20.91 36.06 -41.81
N VAL A 121 20.35 35.19 -40.96
CA VAL A 121 20.73 33.77 -40.89
C VAL A 121 19.50 32.89 -41.14
N PRO A 122 19.38 32.22 -42.29
CA PRO A 122 18.18 31.43 -42.63
C PRO A 122 17.93 30.24 -41.68
N GLU A 123 18.97 29.67 -41.07
CA GLU A 123 18.89 28.58 -40.10
C GLU A 123 18.31 29.03 -38.73
N SER A 124 18.21 30.35 -38.50
CA SER A 124 17.67 30.90 -37.26
C SER A 124 16.22 30.49 -36.99
N GLN A 125 15.44 30.23 -38.04
CA GLN A 125 14.06 29.75 -37.93
C GLN A 125 14.01 28.34 -37.33
N ALA A 126 14.89 27.43 -37.78
CA ALA A 126 15.00 26.08 -37.23
C ALA A 126 15.38 26.10 -35.75
N TYR A 127 16.26 27.01 -35.33
CA TYR A 127 16.59 27.18 -33.91
C TYR A 127 15.38 27.66 -33.08
N MET A 128 14.59 28.60 -33.60
CA MET A 128 13.37 29.07 -32.92
C MET A 128 12.31 27.97 -32.82
N ASP A 129 12.17 27.14 -33.85
CA ASP A 129 11.27 25.98 -33.85
C ASP A 129 11.73 24.91 -32.84
N LEU A 130 13.04 24.65 -32.74
CA LEU A 130 13.60 23.80 -31.70
C LEU A 130 13.33 24.34 -30.29
N LEU A 131 13.44 25.66 -30.09
CA LEU A 131 13.12 26.29 -28.79
C LEU A 131 11.62 26.19 -28.46
N ALA A 132 10.75 26.34 -29.46
CA ALA A 132 9.30 26.15 -29.29
C ALA A 132 8.97 24.68 -28.97
N PHE A 133 9.63 23.75 -29.64
CA PHE A 133 9.51 22.33 -29.38
C PHE A 133 10.03 21.95 -27.98
N GLU A 134 11.18 22.47 -27.55
CA GLU A 134 11.73 22.31 -26.19
C GLU A 134 10.70 22.74 -25.14
N ARG A 135 10.10 23.93 -25.29
CA ARG A 135 9.06 24.42 -24.36
C ARG A 135 7.84 23.50 -24.30
N LYS A 136 7.39 23.00 -25.47
CA LYS A 136 6.24 22.09 -25.55
C LYS A 136 6.55 20.73 -24.92
N LEU A 137 7.77 20.23 -25.14
CA LEU A 137 8.27 19.01 -24.55
C LEU A 137 8.37 19.16 -23.02
N ASP A 138 9.01 20.21 -22.52
CA ASP A 138 9.13 20.48 -21.08
C ASP A 138 7.77 20.60 -20.40
N ALA A 139 6.81 21.30 -21.02
CA ALA A 139 5.44 21.41 -20.53
C ALA A 139 4.75 20.04 -20.47
N THR A 140 4.98 19.19 -21.47
CA THR A 140 4.42 17.83 -21.52
C THR A 140 5.04 16.93 -20.47
N ILE A 141 6.37 16.98 -20.29
CA ILE A 141 7.07 16.24 -19.24
C ILE A 141 6.58 16.68 -17.86
N MET A 142 6.50 17.98 -17.61
CA MET A 142 6.04 18.50 -16.31
C MET A 142 4.61 18.06 -16.01
N ARG A 143 3.71 18.14 -17.00
CA ARG A 143 2.33 17.63 -16.88
C ARG A 143 2.31 16.13 -16.58
N LYS A 144 3.01 15.31 -17.37
CA LYS A 144 3.07 13.85 -17.17
C LYS A 144 3.69 13.47 -15.83
N ARG A 145 4.69 14.20 -15.37
CA ARG A 145 5.27 14.03 -14.03
C ARG A 145 4.21 14.24 -12.95
N LEU A 146 3.41 15.30 -13.05
CA LEU A 146 2.34 15.59 -12.09
C LEU A 146 1.23 14.52 -12.16
N ASP A 147 0.81 14.12 -13.36
CA ASP A 147 -0.19 13.05 -13.56
C ASP A 147 0.27 11.73 -12.92
N ILE A 148 1.54 11.36 -13.12
CA ILE A 148 2.14 10.16 -12.51
C ILE A 148 2.19 10.31 -10.99
N GLN A 149 2.61 11.47 -10.47
CA GLN A 149 2.62 11.73 -9.02
C GLN A 149 1.22 11.65 -8.42
N GLU A 150 0.18 12.06 -9.14
CA GLU A 150 -1.21 11.94 -8.69
C GLU A 150 -1.71 10.49 -8.76
N ALA A 151 -1.44 9.79 -9.86
CA ALA A 151 -1.82 8.39 -10.02
C ALA A 151 -1.16 7.48 -8.97
N LEU A 152 0.11 7.73 -8.64
CA LEU A 152 0.83 7.00 -7.59
C LEU A 152 0.21 7.18 -6.19
N LYS A 153 -0.55 8.26 -5.94
CA LYS A 153 -1.31 8.44 -4.68
C LYS A 153 -2.51 7.49 -4.59
N ARG A 154 -2.94 6.88 -5.70
CA ARG A 154 -4.09 5.96 -5.76
C ARG A 154 -3.62 4.59 -6.24
N PRO A 155 -2.89 3.83 -5.40
CA PRO A 155 -2.41 2.51 -5.79
C PRO A 155 -3.58 1.60 -6.18
N MET A 156 -3.45 0.97 -7.35
CA MET A 156 -4.43 0.01 -7.85
C MET A 156 -4.57 -1.16 -6.88
N LYS A 157 -5.80 -1.45 -6.44
CA LYS A 157 -6.08 -2.54 -5.51
C LYS A 157 -6.36 -3.83 -6.28
N GLN A 158 -5.67 -4.91 -5.93
CA GLN A 158 -5.97 -6.25 -6.45
C GLN A 158 -6.89 -6.97 -5.46
N LYS A 159 -8.01 -7.50 -5.95
CA LYS A 159 -8.87 -8.40 -5.16
C LYS A 159 -8.29 -9.81 -5.21
N ARG A 160 -8.23 -10.49 -4.08
CA ARG A 160 -7.82 -11.90 -3.96
C ARG A 160 -8.73 -12.60 -2.96
N LYS A 161 -8.81 -13.93 -3.03
CA LYS A 161 -9.61 -14.75 -2.10
C LYS A 161 -8.72 -15.29 -0.99
N LEU A 162 -9.01 -14.97 0.26
CA LEU A 162 -8.41 -15.59 1.44
C LEU A 162 -9.26 -16.80 1.84
N ARG A 163 -8.66 -17.98 1.97
CA ARG A 163 -9.33 -19.18 2.50
C ARG A 163 -8.90 -19.38 3.94
N ILE A 164 -9.88 -19.55 4.83
CA ILE A 164 -9.68 -19.78 6.25
C ILE A 164 -10.11 -21.22 6.57
N PHE A 165 -9.30 -21.91 7.34
CA PHE A 165 -9.57 -23.26 7.86
C PHE A 165 -9.71 -23.17 9.37
N ILE A 166 -10.77 -23.79 9.89
CA ILE A 166 -11.02 -23.90 11.33
C ILE A 166 -11.10 -25.39 11.61
N SER A 167 -10.19 -25.91 12.43
CA SER A 167 -10.13 -27.31 12.81
C SER A 167 -10.08 -27.47 14.31
N ASN A 168 -10.69 -28.56 14.79
CA ASN A 168 -10.66 -28.96 16.19
C ASN A 168 -10.05 -30.37 16.27
N THR A 169 -9.08 -30.55 17.16
CA THR A 169 -8.49 -31.85 17.49
C THR A 169 -8.70 -32.12 18.97
N PHE A 170 -9.32 -33.25 19.30
CA PHE A 170 -9.51 -33.71 20.67
C PHE A 170 -8.47 -34.76 21.04
N TYR A 171 -7.89 -34.63 22.22
CA TYR A 171 -6.94 -35.55 22.82
C TYR A 171 -7.59 -36.16 24.08
N PRO A 172 -7.96 -37.44 24.05
CA PRO A 172 -8.58 -38.10 25.20
C PRO A 172 -7.60 -38.22 26.37
N SER A 173 -8.14 -38.36 27.58
CA SER A 173 -7.35 -38.65 28.76
C SER A 173 -6.67 -40.01 28.65
N LYS A 174 -5.47 -40.14 29.21
CA LYS A 174 -4.77 -41.41 29.37
C LYS A 174 -4.67 -41.72 30.85
N GLU A 175 -5.13 -42.90 31.25
CA GLU A 175 -4.95 -43.36 32.61
C GLU A 175 -3.46 -43.65 32.88
N PRO A 176 -2.98 -43.45 34.11
CA PRO A 176 -1.63 -43.84 34.51
C PRO A 176 -1.52 -45.37 34.36
N GLN A 177 -0.75 -45.82 33.37
CA GLN A 177 -0.61 -47.25 33.12
C GLN A 177 0.30 -47.86 34.19
N ALA A 178 -0.28 -48.66 35.10
CA ALA A 178 0.43 -49.27 36.22
C ALA A 178 1.39 -50.41 35.82
N ASP A 179 1.21 -51.02 34.63
CA ASP A 179 1.94 -52.23 34.18
C ASP A 179 2.68 -52.04 32.83
N GLY A 180 3.22 -50.84 32.57
CA GLY A 180 4.12 -50.61 31.43
C GLY A 180 5.57 -50.98 31.77
N PRO A 181 6.40 -51.42 30.80
CA PRO A 181 7.83 -51.76 31.03
C PRO A 181 8.71 -50.57 31.45
N GLU A 182 8.13 -49.35 31.53
CA GLU A 182 8.81 -48.12 31.92
C GLU A 182 8.33 -47.60 33.29
N GLY A 183 8.41 -48.44 34.33
CA GLY A 183 8.45 -48.02 35.74
C GLY A 183 7.21 -47.31 36.35
N PRO A 184 7.11 -47.26 37.68
CA PRO A 184 6.00 -46.64 38.39
C PRO A 184 6.18 -45.11 38.42
N GLY A 185 5.48 -44.38 37.55
CA GLY A 185 5.54 -42.91 37.59
C GLY A 185 4.84 -42.14 36.47
N GLN A 186 4.12 -42.80 35.56
CA GLN A 186 3.46 -42.10 34.47
C GLN A 186 2.16 -41.43 34.96
N GLU A 187 2.22 -40.15 35.33
CA GLU A 187 1.04 -39.35 35.67
C GLU A 187 0.05 -39.34 34.48
N GLY A 188 -1.21 -39.67 34.74
CA GLY A 188 -2.26 -39.69 33.71
C GLY A 188 -2.44 -38.31 33.08
N THR A 189 -2.75 -38.27 31.78
CA THR A 189 -2.98 -37.00 31.06
C THR A 189 -4.46 -36.63 31.08
N VAL A 190 -4.78 -35.38 31.43
CA VAL A 190 -6.14 -34.85 31.37
C VAL A 190 -6.58 -34.68 29.91
N ALA A 191 -7.85 -34.97 29.61
CA ALA A 191 -8.43 -34.74 28.30
C ALA A 191 -8.31 -33.27 27.89
N SER A 192 -7.98 -33.01 26.62
CA SER A 192 -7.79 -31.66 26.12
C SER A 192 -8.22 -31.53 24.68
N TRP A 193 -8.53 -30.32 24.26
CA TRP A 193 -8.85 -30.00 22.87
C TRP A 193 -7.93 -28.90 22.36
N GLU A 194 -7.82 -28.84 21.05
CA GLU A 194 -6.99 -27.89 20.33
C GLU A 194 -7.76 -27.34 19.12
N LEU A 195 -8.01 -26.03 19.15
CA LEU A 195 -8.61 -25.29 18.06
C LEU A 195 -7.52 -24.62 17.24
N ARG A 196 -7.51 -24.84 15.92
CA ARG A 196 -6.65 -24.13 14.98
C ARG A 196 -7.47 -23.25 14.05
N VAL A 197 -7.01 -22.00 13.89
CA VAL A 197 -7.52 -21.03 12.93
C VAL A 197 -6.38 -20.66 12.00
N GLU A 198 -6.39 -21.21 10.79
CA GLU A 198 -5.35 -21.03 9.78
C GLU A 198 -5.91 -20.36 8.54
N GLY A 199 -5.04 -19.75 7.73
CA GLY A 199 -5.49 -19.27 6.42
C GLY A 199 -4.41 -19.11 5.38
N ARG A 200 -4.84 -19.02 4.13
CA ARG A 200 -3.96 -18.84 2.98
C ARG A 200 -4.66 -18.10 1.86
N LEU A 201 -3.94 -17.23 1.17
CA LEU A 201 -4.42 -16.67 -0.08
C LEU A 201 -4.55 -17.77 -1.14
N LEU A 202 -5.65 -17.77 -1.87
CA LEU A 202 -5.81 -18.54 -3.09
C LEU A 202 -5.10 -17.79 -4.21
N GLU A 203 -4.13 -18.42 -4.84
CA GLU A 203 -3.44 -17.88 -6.00
C GLU A 203 -4.21 -18.21 -7.28
N GLU A 204 -4.50 -17.19 -8.10
CA GLU A 204 -5.15 -17.36 -9.41
C GLU A 204 -4.14 -17.68 -10.52
N SER A 205 -2.85 -17.37 -10.34
CA SER A 205 -1.78 -17.71 -11.27
C SER A 205 -0.70 -18.49 -10.52
N LYS A 206 -0.53 -19.76 -10.90
CA LYS A 206 0.52 -20.61 -10.36
C LYS A 206 1.88 -20.05 -10.76
N ASN A 207 2.79 -19.96 -9.80
CA ASN A 207 4.23 -19.81 -9.97
C ASN A 207 4.75 -18.40 -10.34
N ASP A 208 4.97 -17.59 -9.32
CA ASP A 208 6.03 -16.58 -9.35
C ASP A 208 6.91 -16.81 -8.10
N PRO A 209 8.03 -17.55 -8.21
CA PRO A 209 8.84 -17.95 -7.06
C PRO A 209 9.45 -16.76 -6.31
N ASN A 210 9.44 -15.56 -6.91
CA ASN A 210 9.92 -14.33 -6.30
C ASN A 210 8.85 -13.59 -5.48
N LYS A 211 7.58 -14.03 -5.51
CA LYS A 211 6.53 -13.40 -4.70
C LYS A 211 6.56 -13.93 -3.27
N VAL A 212 6.97 -13.07 -2.34
CA VAL A 212 6.85 -13.35 -0.90
C VAL A 212 5.39 -13.59 -0.54
N LYS A 213 5.08 -14.81 -0.10
CA LYS A 213 3.74 -15.20 0.34
C LYS A 213 3.37 -14.40 1.59
N ARG A 214 2.28 -13.64 1.52
CA ARG A 214 1.73 -12.96 2.69
C ARG A 214 1.13 -13.97 3.66
N LYS A 215 1.49 -13.83 4.93
CA LYS A 215 1.03 -14.64 6.05
C LYS A 215 -0.44 -14.39 6.36
N PHE A 216 -1.15 -15.39 6.90
CA PHE A 216 -2.55 -15.26 7.30
C PHE A 216 -2.82 -14.07 8.23
N SER A 217 -2.03 -13.92 9.29
CA SER A 217 -2.22 -12.85 10.27
C SER A 217 -2.13 -11.47 9.63
N SER A 218 -1.34 -11.31 8.54
CA SER A 218 -1.05 -10.04 7.85
C SER A 218 -2.29 -9.29 7.34
N PHE A 219 -3.43 -9.98 7.22
CA PHE A 219 -4.69 -9.40 6.74
C PHE A 219 -5.58 -8.87 7.86
N PHE A 220 -5.25 -9.13 9.13
CA PHE A 220 -6.09 -8.83 10.27
C PHE A 220 -5.40 -7.88 11.25
N LYS A 221 -6.16 -6.92 11.75
CA LYS A 221 -5.76 -6.03 12.84
C LYS A 221 -5.89 -6.74 14.19
N SER A 222 -6.92 -7.56 14.36
CA SER A 222 -7.12 -8.37 15.55
C SER A 222 -7.93 -9.62 15.28
N LEU A 223 -7.79 -10.59 16.17
CA LEU A 223 -8.54 -11.84 16.23
C LEU A 223 -8.96 -12.05 17.69
N VAL A 224 -10.22 -12.40 17.90
CA VAL A 224 -10.75 -12.75 19.23
C VAL A 224 -11.47 -14.08 19.13
N ILE A 225 -11.18 -14.99 20.04
CA ILE A 225 -11.90 -16.26 20.22
C ILE A 225 -12.57 -16.18 21.58
N GLU A 226 -13.89 -16.13 21.56
CA GLU A 226 -14.74 -16.18 22.74
C GLU A 226 -15.21 -17.61 22.94
N LEU A 227 -14.93 -18.16 24.12
CA LEU A 227 -15.39 -19.45 24.60
C LEU A 227 -16.55 -19.25 25.58
N ASP A 228 -17.17 -20.36 25.98
CA ASP A 228 -18.24 -20.33 26.97
C ASP A 228 -17.74 -19.76 28.33
N LYS A 229 -18.33 -18.62 28.72
CA LYS A 229 -17.98 -17.89 29.95
C LYS A 229 -18.35 -18.65 31.21
N GLU A 230 -19.41 -19.45 31.19
CA GLU A 230 -19.83 -20.23 32.35
C GLU A 230 -18.85 -21.38 32.62
N LEU A 231 -18.28 -21.96 31.55
CA LEU A 231 -17.32 -23.06 31.66
C LEU A 231 -15.90 -22.59 32.02
N TYR A 232 -15.42 -21.51 31.41
CA TYR A 232 -14.03 -21.04 31.58
C TYR A 232 -13.87 -19.84 32.52
N GLY A 233 -14.98 -19.26 33.00
CA GLY A 233 -14.96 -18.09 33.86
C GLY A 233 -14.59 -16.80 33.12
N PRO A 234 -14.65 -15.66 33.82
CA PRO A 234 -14.47 -14.34 33.22
C PRO A 234 -13.08 -14.10 32.62
N ASP A 235 -12.04 -14.77 33.10
CA ASP A 235 -10.66 -14.45 32.71
C ASP A 235 -10.10 -15.38 31.62
N ASN A 236 -10.61 -16.62 31.49
CA ASN A 236 -10.05 -17.61 30.57
C ASN A 236 -10.91 -17.88 29.33
N HIS A 237 -12.13 -17.33 29.29
CA HIS A 237 -13.05 -17.52 28.16
C HIS A 237 -12.66 -16.70 26.93
N LEU A 238 -11.78 -15.71 27.05
CA LEU A 238 -11.33 -14.89 25.92
C LEU A 238 -9.88 -15.18 25.55
N VAL A 239 -9.65 -15.37 24.25
CA VAL A 239 -8.31 -15.39 23.66
C VAL A 239 -8.24 -14.28 22.62
N GLU A 240 -7.43 -13.27 22.91
CA GLU A 240 -7.29 -12.09 22.06
C GLU A 240 -5.90 -12.00 21.46
N TRP A 241 -5.85 -11.66 20.18
CA TRP A 241 -4.63 -11.29 19.48
C TRP A 241 -4.82 -9.94 18.81
N HIS A 242 -3.90 -9.03 19.07
CA HIS A 242 -3.86 -7.69 18.49
C HIS A 242 -2.55 -7.47 17.75
N ARG A 243 -2.63 -7.04 16.49
CA ARG A 243 -1.47 -6.66 15.70
C ARG A 243 -0.82 -5.40 16.28
N THR A 244 0.47 -5.49 16.55
CA THR A 244 1.36 -4.38 16.90
C THR A 244 2.47 -4.24 15.85
N LEU A 245 3.25 -3.16 15.92
CA LEU A 245 4.36 -2.90 14.98
C LEU A 245 5.46 -3.96 15.03
N THR A 246 5.58 -4.69 16.14
CA THR A 246 6.59 -5.72 16.38
C THR A 246 6.04 -7.14 16.26
N THR A 247 4.76 -7.29 15.90
CA THR A 247 4.12 -8.61 15.83
C THR A 247 4.74 -9.45 14.72
N GLN A 248 5.19 -10.65 15.07
CA GLN A 248 5.60 -11.64 14.08
C GLN A 248 4.38 -12.22 13.38
N GLU A 249 4.38 -12.18 12.05
CA GLU A 249 3.28 -12.70 11.25
C GLU A 249 3.30 -14.24 11.18
N THR A 250 2.13 -14.85 11.35
CA THR A 250 1.90 -16.30 11.35
C THR A 250 0.83 -16.71 10.34
N ASP A 251 0.85 -17.97 9.90
CA ASP A 251 -0.17 -18.56 9.02
C ASP A 251 -1.39 -19.12 9.79
N GLY A 252 -1.31 -19.17 11.11
CA GLY A 252 -2.42 -19.61 11.95
C GLY A 252 -2.22 -19.39 13.44
N PHE A 253 -3.31 -19.56 14.16
CA PHE A 253 -3.41 -19.46 15.61
C PHE A 253 -3.89 -20.79 16.18
N GLN A 254 -3.33 -21.19 17.31
CA GLN A 254 -3.63 -22.43 17.99
C GLN A 254 -4.01 -22.13 19.44
N VAL A 255 -5.16 -22.64 19.87
CA VAL A 255 -5.64 -22.54 21.25
C VAL A 255 -5.84 -23.95 21.79
N LYS A 256 -5.14 -24.26 22.88
CA LYS A 256 -5.28 -25.56 23.58
C LYS A 256 -5.84 -25.34 24.97
N ARG A 257 -6.85 -26.11 25.35
CA ARG A 257 -7.44 -26.08 26.70
C ARG A 257 -7.77 -27.50 27.19
N PRO A 258 -7.70 -27.76 28.50
CA PRO A 258 -8.24 -28.99 29.06
C PRO A 258 -9.77 -28.99 28.98
N GLY A 259 -10.34 -30.18 28.93
CA GLY A 259 -11.78 -30.39 28.91
C GLY A 259 -12.19 -31.50 27.95
N ASP A 260 -13.23 -32.21 28.34
CA ASP A 260 -13.90 -33.30 27.62
C ASP A 260 -15.32 -32.92 27.17
N LYS A 261 -15.79 -31.73 27.56
CA LYS A 261 -17.11 -31.19 27.21
C LYS A 261 -17.06 -30.42 25.89
N ASN A 262 -18.18 -30.46 25.18
CA ASN A 262 -18.39 -29.60 24.01
C ASN A 262 -18.47 -28.13 24.44
N VAL A 263 -17.69 -27.27 23.77
CA VAL A 263 -17.61 -25.84 24.05
C VAL A 263 -18.07 -25.07 22.82
N ARG A 264 -19.01 -24.13 23.01
CA ARG A 264 -19.38 -23.18 21.97
C ARG A 264 -18.31 -22.11 21.87
N CYS A 265 -17.88 -21.78 20.66
CA CYS A 265 -16.95 -20.69 20.43
C CYS A 265 -17.46 -19.71 19.38
N THR A 266 -17.14 -18.43 19.57
CA THR A 266 -17.37 -17.35 18.62
C THR A 266 -16.00 -16.79 18.21
N ILE A 267 -15.72 -16.80 16.90
CA ILE A 267 -14.45 -16.31 16.35
C ILE A 267 -14.71 -14.99 15.63
N LEU A 268 -14.08 -13.93 16.10
CA LEU A 268 -14.17 -12.57 15.57
C LEU A 268 -12.86 -12.21 14.88
N LEU A 269 -12.94 -11.87 13.59
CA LEU A 269 -11.79 -11.51 12.76
C LEU A 269 -11.95 -10.07 12.27
N LEU A 270 -11.06 -9.17 12.70
CA LEU A 270 -11.07 -7.78 12.27
C LEU A 270 -10.02 -7.55 11.18
N LEU A 271 -10.46 -7.29 9.94
CA LEU A 271 -9.57 -7.03 8.81
C LEU A 271 -8.79 -5.71 8.98
N ASP A 272 -7.54 -5.71 8.55
CA ASP A 272 -6.68 -4.53 8.50
C ASP A 272 -6.85 -3.79 7.16
N TYR A 273 -7.83 -2.89 7.11
CA TYR A 273 -8.06 -2.07 5.93
C TYR A 273 -7.10 -0.89 5.86
N GLN A 274 -6.30 -0.83 4.78
CA GLN A 274 -5.41 0.29 4.51
C GLN A 274 -5.67 0.90 3.10
N PRO A 275 -6.30 2.09 3.01
CA PRO A 275 -6.79 2.94 4.10
C PRO A 275 -8.03 2.37 4.83
N LEU A 276 -8.29 2.86 6.04
CA LEU A 276 -9.40 2.42 6.89
C LEU A 276 -10.75 2.54 6.16
N GLN A 277 -11.54 1.48 6.24
CA GLN A 277 -12.90 1.41 5.69
C GLN A 277 -13.92 1.29 6.80
N PHE A 278 -15.11 1.81 6.55
CA PHE A 278 -16.23 1.83 7.48
C PHE A 278 -17.41 1.10 6.87
N LYS A 279 -18.04 0.24 7.66
CA LYS A 279 -19.34 -0.35 7.34
C LYS A 279 -20.41 0.70 7.62
N LEU A 280 -21.21 1.01 6.62
CA LEU A 280 -22.30 1.99 6.78
C LEU A 280 -23.52 1.37 7.47
N ASP A 281 -24.29 2.20 8.15
CA ASP A 281 -25.63 1.84 8.61
C ASP A 281 -26.48 1.33 7.43
N PRO A 282 -27.29 0.26 7.59
CA PRO A 282 -28.06 -0.32 6.48
C PRO A 282 -28.98 0.66 5.74
N ARG A 283 -29.48 1.71 6.39
CA ARG A 283 -30.32 2.74 5.74
C ARG A 283 -29.46 3.61 4.84
N LEU A 284 -28.33 4.10 5.34
CA LEU A 284 -27.40 4.92 4.57
C LEU A 284 -26.74 4.11 3.44
N ALA A 285 -26.42 2.84 3.71
CA ALA A 285 -25.84 1.94 2.71
C ALA A 285 -26.76 1.74 1.51
N ARG A 286 -28.06 1.56 1.76
CA ARG A 286 -29.08 1.47 0.70
C ARG A 286 -29.25 2.78 -0.06
N LEU A 287 -29.25 3.92 0.66
CA LEU A 287 -29.37 5.24 0.05
C LEU A 287 -28.22 5.54 -0.92
N LEU A 288 -26.98 5.24 -0.51
CA LEU A 288 -25.77 5.55 -1.28
C LEU A 288 -25.34 4.42 -2.23
N GLY A 289 -25.93 3.23 -2.13
CA GLY A 289 -25.47 2.04 -2.86
C GLY A 289 -24.10 1.53 -2.43
N VAL A 290 -23.66 1.85 -1.19
CA VAL A 290 -22.32 1.56 -0.68
C VAL A 290 -22.42 0.84 0.66
N HIS A 291 -21.89 -0.38 0.76
CA HIS A 291 -21.90 -1.13 2.02
C HIS A 291 -20.71 -0.80 2.93
N THR A 292 -19.49 -0.91 2.40
CA THR A 292 -18.24 -0.67 3.14
C THR A 292 -17.28 0.09 2.24
N GLN A 293 -16.83 1.27 2.68
CA GLN A 293 -15.92 2.12 1.91
C GLN A 293 -15.08 3.03 2.80
N THR A 294 -14.12 3.72 2.19
CA THR A 294 -13.34 4.77 2.88
C THR A 294 -14.19 6.02 3.10
N ARG A 295 -13.88 6.77 4.17
CA ARG A 295 -14.60 8.02 4.51
C ARG A 295 -14.68 9.02 3.34
N PRO A 296 -13.61 9.30 2.56
CA PRO A 296 -13.70 10.23 1.43
C PRO A 296 -14.68 9.75 0.34
N VAL A 297 -14.71 8.45 0.05
CA VAL A 297 -15.63 7.86 -0.93
C VAL A 297 -17.07 7.96 -0.45
N ILE A 298 -17.33 7.67 0.83
CA ILE A 298 -18.66 7.78 1.44
C ILE A 298 -19.18 9.22 1.36
N ILE A 299 -18.35 10.20 1.76
CA ILE A 299 -18.73 11.62 1.72
C ILE A 299 -19.01 12.08 0.28
N SER A 300 -18.18 11.64 -0.67
CA SER A 300 -18.38 11.95 -2.09
C SER A 300 -19.69 11.37 -2.63
N ALA A 301 -20.01 10.12 -2.27
CA ALA A 301 -21.28 9.49 -2.66
C ALA A 301 -22.50 10.23 -2.07
N LEU A 302 -22.41 10.64 -0.80
CA LEU A 302 -23.46 11.44 -0.17
C LEU A 302 -23.63 12.80 -0.84
N TRP A 303 -22.53 13.50 -1.11
CA TRP A 303 -22.54 14.77 -1.84
C TRP A 303 -23.19 14.62 -3.22
N GLN A 304 -22.83 13.56 -3.95
CA GLN A 304 -23.41 13.27 -5.25
C GLN A 304 -24.92 13.02 -5.15
N TYR A 305 -25.37 12.24 -4.16
CA TYR A 305 -26.79 11.99 -3.92
C TYR A 305 -27.57 13.28 -3.68
N ILE A 306 -27.04 14.19 -2.85
CA ILE A 306 -27.66 15.50 -2.58
C ILE A 306 -27.72 16.34 -3.85
N LYS A 307 -26.66 16.33 -4.66
CA LYS A 307 -26.57 17.13 -5.89
C LYS A 307 -27.58 16.66 -6.94
N THR A 308 -27.83 15.36 -7.05
CA THR A 308 -28.73 14.79 -8.07
C THR A 308 -30.21 14.91 -7.70
N HIS A 309 -30.54 15.08 -6.42
CA HIS A 309 -31.92 15.16 -5.93
C HIS A 309 -32.23 16.55 -5.35
N ARG A 310 -31.74 17.59 -6.02
CA ARG A 310 -32.13 18.98 -5.76
C ARG A 310 -33.43 19.33 -6.46
#